data_AF-A0A0L0LHT7-F1
#
_entry.id   AF-A0A0L0LHT7-F1
#
_cell.length_a   1.000
_cell.length_b   1.000
_cell.length_c   1.000
_cell.angle_alpha   90.00
_cell.angle_beta   90.00
_cell.angle_gamma   90.00
#
_symmetry.space_group_name_H-M   'P 1'
#
loop_
_entity.id
_entity.type
_entity.pdbx_description
1 polymer ?
#
loop_
_entity_poly.entity_id
_entity_poly.type
_entity_poly.pdbx_seq_one_letter_code
_entity_poly.pdbx_strand_id
1 'polypeptide(L)'
;MLVNPVPFDSLPELLTAVLGGLLDIGVIVLTLAFVFIGFSFVRAQGNPEALKKAKNALLWTVIGGAILLGAQLIAEVIKSTVDAI
;
A
#
# COMPACT_ATOMS: atom_id res chain seq x y z
N MET A 1 7.41 35.54 -17.15
CA MET A 1 7.78 34.25 -16.53
C MET A 1 6.50 33.44 -16.41
N LEU A 2 6.44 32.26 -17.01
CA LEU A 2 5.24 31.41 -16.90
C LEU A 2 5.21 30.83 -15.48
N VAL A 3 4.20 31.22 -14.69
CA VAL A 3 3.94 30.60 -13.39
C VAL A 3 3.50 29.17 -13.65
N ASN A 4 4.16 28.23 -12.98
CA ASN A 4 3.81 26.83 -13.06
C ASN A 4 2.40 26.62 -12.47
N PRO A 5 1.43 26.07 -13.24
CA PRO A 5 0.07 25.82 -12.75
C PRO A 5 -0.01 24.60 -11.82
N VAL A 6 1.08 23.85 -11.66
CA VAL A 6 1.22 22.81 -10.64
C VAL A 6 2.19 23.25 -9.54
N PRO A 7 1.95 22.89 -8.28
CA PRO A 7 2.72 23.39 -7.12
C PRO A 7 4.09 22.70 -6.94
N PHE A 8 4.69 22.17 -8.01
CA PHE A 8 5.94 21.39 -7.92
C PHE A 8 7.00 22.03 -8.81
N ASP A 9 8.17 22.32 -8.25
CA ASP A 9 9.21 23.09 -8.94
C ASP A 9 10.10 22.18 -9.81
N SER A 10 9.95 20.85 -9.72
CA SER A 10 10.76 19.89 -10.47
C SER A 10 10.06 18.54 -10.72
N LEU A 11 10.50 17.83 -11.78
CA LEU A 11 9.99 16.48 -12.11
C LEU A 11 10.16 15.45 -10.97
N PRO A 12 11.29 15.41 -10.23
CA PRO A 12 11.44 14.50 -9.09
C PRO A 12 10.41 14.75 -7.99
N GLU A 13 10.07 16.01 -7.75
CA GLU A 13 9.14 16.44 -6.68
C GLU A 13 7.69 16.10 -7.02
N LEU A 14 7.31 16.22 -8.30
CA LEU A 14 6.05 15.70 -8.80
C LEU A 14 5.98 14.17 -8.61
N LEU A 15 7.07 13.46 -8.92
CA LEU A 15 7.10 12.00 -8.84
C LEU A 15 6.99 11.51 -7.39
N THR A 16 7.68 12.15 -6.45
CA THR A 16 7.58 11.81 -5.01
C THR A 16 6.20 12.13 -4.45
N ALA A 17 5.57 13.23 -4.86
CA ALA A 17 4.21 13.57 -4.45
C ALA A 17 3.18 12.54 -4.96
N VAL A 18 3.29 12.12 -6.23
CA VAL A 18 2.40 11.10 -6.81
C VAL A 18 2.62 9.74 -6.15
N LEU A 19 3.88 9.34 -5.94
CA LEU A 19 4.20 8.08 -5.26
C LEU A 19 3.72 8.07 -3.80
N GLY A 20 3.88 9.19 -3.08
CA GLY A 20 3.37 9.36 -1.72
C GLY A 20 1.85 9.23 -1.67
N GLY A 21 1.13 9.93 -2.55
CA GLY A 21 -0.33 9.82 -2.64
C GLY A 21 -0.79 8.39 -2.99
N LEU A 22 -0.05 7.67 -3.81
CA LEU A 22 -0.36 6.27 -4.14
C LEU A 22 -0.18 5.34 -2.93
N LEU A 23 0.83 5.59 -2.09
CA LEU A 23 1.04 4.83 -0.86
C LEU A 23 -0.10 5.07 0.14
N ASP A 24 -0.54 6.32 0.32
CA ASP A 24 -1.65 6.66 1.22
C ASP A 24 -2.96 5.97 0.81
N ILE A 25 -3.29 6.02 -0.49
CA ILE A 25 -4.44 5.29 -1.04
C ILE A 25 -4.25 3.78 -0.85
N GLY A 26 -3.04 3.28 -1.07
CA GLY A 26 -2.68 1.88 -0.86
C GLY A 26 -2.99 1.39 0.55
N VAL A 27 -2.66 2.17 1.58
CA VAL A 27 -2.95 1.85 2.98
C VAL A 27 -4.47 1.76 3.22
N ILE A 28 -5.23 2.74 2.73
CA ILE A 28 -6.70 2.76 2.89
C ILE A 28 -7.33 1.53 2.22
N VAL A 29 -6.94 1.24 0.99
CA VAL A 29 -7.42 0.07 0.23
C VAL A 29 -7.06 -1.23 0.95
N LEU A 30 -5.85 -1.33 1.49
CA LEU A 30 -5.40 -2.49 2.24
C LEU A 30 -6.26 -2.73 3.48
N THR A 31 -6.57 -1.69 4.26
CA THR A 31 -7.46 -1.78 5.42
C THR A 31 -8.86 -2.27 5.02
N LEU A 32 -9.44 -1.73 3.96
CA LEU A 32 -10.74 -2.17 3.44
C LEU A 32 -10.72 -3.63 2.98
N ALA A 33 -9.64 -4.05 2.32
CA ALA A 33 -9.46 -5.44 1.89
C ALA A 33 -9.45 -6.40 3.09
N PHE A 34 -8.75 -6.06 4.18
CA PHE A 34 -8.75 -6.87 5.40
C PHE A 34 -10.16 -7.02 6.00
N VAL A 35 -10.92 -5.93 6.09
CA VAL A 35 -12.30 -5.96 6.60
C VAL A 35 -13.19 -6.84 5.71
N PHE A 36 -13.09 -6.68 4.39
CA PHE A 36 -13.86 -7.47 3.42
C PHE A 36 -13.54 -8.96 3.51
N ILE A 37 -12.25 -9.31 3.66
CA ILE A 37 -11.81 -10.70 3.81
C ILE A 37 -12.34 -11.29 5.12
N GLY A 38 -12.29 -10.55 6.22
CA GLY A 38 -12.89 -10.96 7.49
C GLY A 38 -14.37 -11.29 7.34
N PHE A 39 -15.13 -10.45 6.63
CA PHE A 39 -16.53 -10.74 6.32
C PHE A 39 -16.68 -11.98 5.43
N SER A 40 -15.81 -12.17 4.43
CA SER A 40 -15.82 -13.35 3.56
C SER A 40 -15.57 -14.65 4.32
N PHE A 41 -14.77 -14.63 5.39
CA PHE A 41 -14.58 -15.79 6.27
C PHE A 41 -15.85 -16.13 7.03
N VAL A 42 -16.56 -15.14 7.56
CA VAL A 42 -17.85 -15.34 8.26
C VAL A 42 -18.91 -15.85 7.28
N ARG A 43 -19.00 -15.24 6.09
CA ARG A 43 -19.96 -15.62 5.05
C ARG A 43 -19.74 -17.04 4.51
N ALA A 44 -18.52 -17.56 4.55
CA ALA A 44 -18.23 -18.91 4.06
C ALA A 44 -19.00 -20.00 4.84
N GLN A 45 -19.42 -19.75 6.10
CA GLN A 45 -20.27 -20.64 6.89
C GLN A 45 -19.83 -22.12 6.89
N GLY A 46 -18.52 -22.39 6.81
CA GLY A 46 -17.99 -23.76 6.76
C GLY A 46 -17.96 -24.41 5.37
N ASN A 47 -18.41 -23.74 4.30
CA ASN A 47 -18.20 -24.21 2.94
C ASN A 47 -16.69 -24.21 2.62
N PRO A 48 -16.09 -25.38 2.35
CA PRO A 48 -14.64 -25.53 2.16
C PRO A 48 -14.11 -24.75 0.94
N GLU A 49 -14.91 -24.60 -0.11
CA GLU A 49 -14.51 -23.88 -1.32
C GLU A 49 -14.47 -22.36 -1.08
N ALA A 50 -15.50 -21.82 -0.43
CA ALA A 50 -15.56 -20.41 -0.04
C ALA A 50 -14.46 -20.07 0.97
N LEU A 51 -14.18 -20.98 1.92
CA LEU A 51 -13.12 -20.80 2.90
C LEU A 51 -11.73 -20.81 2.25
N LYS A 52 -11.50 -21.68 1.26
CA LYS A 52 -10.26 -21.69 0.47
C LYS A 52 -10.07 -20.38 -0.28
N LYS A 53 -11.13 -19.82 -0.86
CA LYS A 53 -11.10 -18.51 -1.53
C LYS A 53 -10.77 -17.38 -0.55
N ALA A 54 -11.40 -17.36 0.62
CA ALA A 54 -11.13 -16.36 1.66
C ALA A 54 -9.68 -16.42 2.17
N LYS A 55 -9.13 -17.63 2.36
CA LYS A 55 -7.72 -17.84 2.72
C LYS A 55 -6.76 -17.36 1.65
N ASN A 56 -7.03 -17.68 0.38
CA ASN A 56 -6.19 -17.20 -0.72
C ASN A 56 -6.21 -15.67 -0.80
N ALA A 57 -7.38 -15.05 -0.67
CA ALA A 57 -7.50 -13.59 -0.63
C ALA A 57 -6.71 -12.99 0.54
N LEU A 58 -6.79 -13.58 1.73
CA LEU A 58 -6.01 -13.16 2.90
C LEU A 58 -4.50 -13.21 2.63
N LEU A 59 -4.01 -14.32 2.05
CA LEU A 59 -2.59 -14.45 1.74
C LEU A 59 -2.11 -13.36 0.79
N TRP A 60 -2.87 -13.10 -0.28
CA TRP A 60 -2.53 -12.03 -1.24
C TRP A 60 -2.58 -10.64 -0.61
N THR A 61 -3.56 -10.37 0.27
CA THR A 61 -3.63 -9.09 0.99
C THR A 61 -2.48 -8.93 1.99
N VAL A 62 -2.08 -9.98 2.69
CA VAL A 62 -0.92 -9.96 3.59
C VAL A 62 0.37 -9.70 2.81
N ILE A 63 0.56 -10.36 1.67
CA ILE A 63 1.73 -10.14 0.80
C ILE A 63 1.73 -8.69 0.29
N GLY A 64 0.59 -8.19 -0.18
CA GLY A 64 0.47 -6.79 -0.62
C GLY A 64 0.79 -5.79 0.50
N GLY A 65 0.30 -6.04 1.71
CA GLY A 65 0.61 -5.22 2.88
C GLY A 65 2.08 -5.27 3.28
N ALA A 66 2.68 -6.47 3.25
CA ALA A 66 4.10 -6.65 3.55
C ALA A 66 5.00 -5.92 2.54
N ILE A 67 4.63 -5.91 1.26
CA ILE A 67 5.34 -5.15 0.23
C ILE A 67 5.21 -3.64 0.49
N LEU A 68 4.01 -3.16 0.81
CA LEU A 68 3.75 -1.74 1.07
C LEU A 68 4.59 -1.23 2.26
N LEU A 69 4.55 -1.96 3.37
CA LEU A 69 5.31 -1.65 4.58
C LEU A 69 6.82 -1.84 4.37
N GLY A 70 7.22 -2.91 3.66
CA GLY A 70 8.61 -3.20 3.35
C GLY A 70 9.26 -2.14 2.47
N ALA A 71 8.53 -1.62 1.48
CA ALA A 71 9.02 -0.55 0.62
C ALA A 71 9.30 0.74 1.40
N GLN A 72 8.41 1.12 2.32
CA GLN A 72 8.61 2.28 3.20
C GLN A 72 9.82 2.08 4.13
N LEU A 73 9.91 0.90 4.76
CA LEU A 73 11.02 0.56 5.64
C LEU A 73 12.38 0.65 4.91
N ILE A 74 12.47 0.06 3.71
CA ILE A 74 13.71 0.10 2.92
C ILE A 74 14.06 1.54 2.53
N ALA A 75 13.07 2.32 2.09
CA ALA A 75 13.29 3.72 1.72
C ALA A 75 13.78 4.56 2.91
N GLU A 76 13.23 4.34 4.10
CA GLU A 76 13.64 5.01 5.33
C GLU A 76 15.07 4.64 5.73
N VAL A 77 15.42 3.36 5.69
CA VAL A 77 16.78 2.88 6.00
C VAL A 77 17.81 3.48 5.04
N ILE A 78 17.49 3.56 3.75
CA ILE A 78 18.39 4.16 2.76
C ILE A 78 18.58 5.65 3.05
N LYS A 79 17.49 6.41 3.27
CA LYS A 79 17.57 7.83 3.62
C LYS A 79 18.39 8.06 4.88
N SER A 80 18.11 7.29 5.93
CA SER A 80 18.82 7.35 7.20
C SER A 80 20.32 7.09 7.04
N THR A 81 20.71 6.15 6.16
CA THR A 81 22.12 5.86 5.88
C THR A 81 22.80 7.00 5.12
N VAL A 82 22.09 7.64 4.19
CA VAL A 82 22.61 8.80 3.44
C VAL A 82 22.76 10.02 4.35
N ASP A 83 21.79 10.27 5.24
CA ASP A 83 21.83 11.40 6.19
C ASP A 83 22.86 11.21 7.31
N ALA A 84 23.24 9.95 7.60
CA ALA A 84 24.24 9.63 8.62
C ALA A 84 25.70 9.80 8.17
N ILE A 85 25.93 10.02 6.86
CA ILE A 85 27.25 10.27 6.26
C ILE A 85 27.39 11.75 5.92
#